data_AF-A0A090VXC5-F1
#
_entry.id   AF-A0A090VXC5-F1
#
_cell.length_a   1.000
_cell.length_b   1.000
_cell.length_c   1.000
_cell.angle_alpha   90.00
_cell.angle_beta   90.00
_cell.angle_gamma   90.00
#
_symmetry.space_group_name_H-M   'P 1'
#
loop_
_entity.id
_entity.type
_entity.pdbx_description
1 polymer ?
#
loop_
_entity_poly.entity_id
_entity_poly.type
_entity_poly.pdbx_seq_one_letter_code
_entity_poly.pdbx_strand_id
1 'polypeptide(L)'
;MFTAVFSIHAQEIIEDKTDIAATEEAENTKTDSTNAFNPVKVDGVAGVVGDFIVLNSDIDKKFLEMQAQGIITKDITSCQVFGRLLEDKLYAHHAIQDSILVSDAEVRNNVEYQVQQFLQQVNGDMNRLLKIYNKESEESLREEMFKTNKDMMLSQRMQAKVIEEVEITPEEVRQFFNKIPKDERPSFGTELKVAQIVVEPKVSEEEKQRIINQLKQFKADVEENGASFRSKVILYGQDPGIKQSGYKYTLNRKNLEW
;
A
#
# COMPACT_ATOMS: atom_id res chain seq x y z
N MET A 1 -53.94 -39.17 -48.12
CA MET A 1 -54.73 -40.39 -48.35
C MET A 1 -53.77 -41.56 -48.19
N PHE A 2 -54.17 -42.58 -47.43
CA PHE A 2 -53.40 -43.73 -46.89
C PHE A 2 -52.74 -43.56 -45.52
N THR A 3 -53.48 -44.12 -44.56
CA THR A 3 -53.27 -44.47 -43.16
C THR A 3 -52.41 -45.73 -42.96
N ALA A 4 -51.85 -45.88 -41.73
CA ALA A 4 -51.52 -47.11 -40.97
C ALA A 4 -50.06 -47.11 -40.45
N VAL A 5 -49.68 -47.55 -39.24
CA VAL A 5 -50.34 -48.17 -38.08
C VAL A 5 -49.41 -48.03 -36.85
N PHE A 6 -50.02 -48.07 -35.67
CA PHE A 6 -49.52 -48.00 -34.28
C PHE A 6 -48.38 -48.97 -33.88
N SER A 7 -47.62 -48.59 -32.84
CA SER A 7 -47.53 -49.41 -31.63
C SER A 7 -47.09 -48.57 -30.40
N ILE A 8 -47.96 -48.55 -29.38
CA ILE A 8 -47.75 -48.00 -28.03
C ILE A 8 -47.32 -49.16 -27.13
N HIS A 9 -46.41 -48.94 -26.18
CA HIS A 9 -46.32 -49.74 -24.96
C HIS A 9 -46.42 -48.80 -23.76
N ALA A 10 -47.56 -48.90 -23.06
CA ALA A 10 -47.81 -48.33 -21.75
C ALA A 10 -47.46 -49.36 -20.68
N GLN A 11 -46.97 -48.91 -19.53
CA GLN A 11 -46.95 -49.69 -18.29
C GLN A 11 -47.74 -48.90 -17.23
N GLU A 12 -48.54 -49.63 -16.47
CA GLU A 12 -49.69 -49.23 -15.66
C GLU A 12 -49.43 -48.35 -14.42
N ILE A 13 -50.51 -47.66 -14.06
CA ILE A 13 -50.80 -46.98 -12.80
C ILE A 13 -51.37 -48.02 -11.82
N ILE A 14 -50.91 -48.01 -10.56
CA ILE A 14 -51.66 -48.59 -9.43
C ILE A 14 -52.01 -47.41 -8.50
N GLU A 15 -53.28 -47.02 -8.52
CA GLU A 15 -53.90 -46.18 -7.49
C GLU A 15 -54.23 -47.06 -6.29
N ASP A 16 -53.81 -46.66 -5.09
CA ASP A 16 -54.37 -47.18 -3.85
C ASP A 16 -55.16 -46.03 -3.20
N LYS A 17 -56.49 -46.09 -3.35
CA LYS A 17 -57.45 -45.24 -2.65
C LYS A 17 -57.90 -45.97 -1.40
N THR A 18 -57.76 -45.30 -0.26
CA THR A 18 -58.61 -45.57 0.91
C THR A 18 -59.28 -44.27 1.33
N ASP A 19 -60.57 -44.18 1.00
CA ASP A 19 -61.50 -43.18 1.51
C ASP A 19 -61.85 -43.50 2.97
N ILE A 20 -61.68 -42.54 3.88
CA ILE A 20 -62.44 -42.46 5.13
C ILE A 20 -62.84 -40.99 5.33
N ALA A 21 -64.15 -40.74 5.25
CA ALA A 21 -64.78 -39.46 5.55
C ALA A 21 -65.16 -39.35 7.04
N ALA A 22 -65.45 -38.10 7.46
CA ALA A 22 -65.87 -37.61 8.79
C ALA A 22 -64.67 -37.20 9.67
N THR A 23 -64.54 -35.99 10.22
CA THR A 23 -65.53 -35.00 10.68
C THR A 23 -64.85 -33.62 10.75
N GLU A 24 -65.60 -32.56 10.43
CA GLU A 24 -65.23 -31.17 10.72
C GLU A 24 -65.29 -30.94 12.24
N GLU A 25 -64.15 -30.63 12.86
CA GLU A 25 -64.10 -29.91 14.13
C GLU A 25 -63.09 -28.77 13.99
N ALA A 26 -63.59 -27.54 14.14
CA ALA A 26 -62.82 -26.32 14.08
C ALA A 26 -61.92 -26.19 15.32
N GLU A 27 -60.66 -26.62 15.19
CA GLU A 27 -59.61 -26.26 16.14
C GLU A 27 -58.99 -24.90 15.76
N ASN A 28 -59.24 -23.94 16.64
CA ASN A 28 -58.72 -22.59 16.64
C ASN A 28 -57.19 -22.61 16.85
N THR A 29 -56.45 -22.87 15.76
CA THR A 29 -55.00 -22.69 15.75
C THR A 29 -54.71 -21.20 15.61
N LYS A 30 -54.28 -20.59 16.73
CA LYS A 30 -53.67 -19.27 16.74
C LYS A 30 -52.52 -19.29 15.74
N THR A 31 -52.70 -18.63 14.59
CA THR A 31 -51.62 -18.34 13.66
C THR A 31 -50.56 -17.54 14.40
N ASP A 32 -49.43 -18.18 14.66
CA ASP A 32 -48.24 -17.51 15.17
C ASP A 32 -47.81 -16.50 14.09
N SER A 33 -48.04 -15.21 14.37
CA SER A 33 -47.64 -14.12 13.49
C SER A 33 -46.12 -13.96 13.57
N THR A 34 -45.40 -14.93 13.03
CA THR A 34 -44.00 -14.74 12.67
C THR A 34 -44.00 -13.82 11.46
N ASN A 35 -43.50 -12.59 11.66
CA ASN A 35 -43.18 -11.71 10.54
C ASN A 35 -42.38 -12.54 9.53
N ALA A 36 -42.88 -12.68 8.30
CA ALA A 36 -42.17 -13.39 7.25
C ALA A 36 -40.75 -12.82 7.18
N PHE A 37 -39.75 -13.66 7.47
CA PHE A 37 -38.35 -13.28 7.34
C PHE A 37 -38.12 -12.99 5.86
N ASN A 38 -38.11 -11.70 5.51
CA ASN A 38 -37.70 -11.24 4.19
C ASN A 38 -36.18 -11.28 4.17
N PRO A 39 -35.54 -12.25 3.48
CA PRO A 39 -34.10 -12.29 3.39
C PRO A 39 -33.61 -11.01 2.68
N VAL A 40 -32.85 -10.19 3.40
CA VAL A 40 -32.19 -9.01 2.84
C VAL A 40 -30.87 -9.47 2.22
N LYS A 41 -30.66 -9.16 0.94
CA LYS A 41 -29.37 -9.40 0.29
C LYS A 41 -28.32 -8.49 0.93
N VAL A 42 -27.40 -9.09 1.69
CA VAL A 42 -26.31 -8.36 2.36
C VAL A 42 -25.25 -7.93 1.35
N ASP A 43 -24.74 -8.88 0.54
CA ASP A 43 -23.82 -8.60 -0.56
C ASP A 43 -23.97 -9.67 -1.66
N GLY A 44 -23.62 -9.32 -2.89
CA GLY A 44 -23.64 -10.24 -4.03
C GLY A 44 -22.24 -10.51 -4.56
N VAL A 45 -22.02 -11.73 -5.05
CA VAL A 45 -20.82 -12.05 -5.83
C VAL A 45 -21.00 -11.51 -7.24
N ALA A 46 -20.12 -10.61 -7.65
CA ALA A 46 -20.07 -10.04 -9.00
C ALA A 46 -19.33 -10.99 -9.97
N GLY A 47 -18.32 -11.70 -9.48
CA GLY A 47 -17.53 -12.65 -10.28
C GLY A 47 -16.59 -13.50 -9.44
N VAL A 48 -16.05 -14.57 -10.05
CA VAL A 48 -15.10 -15.51 -9.44
C VAL A 48 -13.95 -15.74 -10.42
N VAL A 49 -12.71 -15.66 -9.93
CA VAL A 49 -11.49 -15.89 -10.69
C VAL A 49 -10.61 -16.87 -9.92
N GLY A 50 -10.64 -18.14 -10.31
CA GLY A 50 -9.97 -19.21 -9.58
C GLY A 50 -10.47 -19.27 -8.13
N ASP A 51 -9.57 -19.06 -7.18
CA ASP A 51 -9.87 -19.05 -5.73
C ASP A 51 -10.29 -17.66 -5.19
N PHE A 52 -10.29 -16.63 -6.04
CA PHE A 52 -10.64 -15.26 -5.65
C PHE A 52 -12.08 -14.93 -6.02
N ILE A 53 -12.77 -14.25 -5.12
CA ILE A 53 -14.13 -13.72 -5.35
C ILE A 53 -14.08 -12.20 -5.44
N VAL A 54 -14.93 -11.64 -6.31
CA VAL A 54 -15.16 -10.20 -6.43
C VAL A 54 -16.59 -9.92 -5.99
N LEU A 55 -16.76 -9.08 -4.97
CA LEU A 55 -18.07 -8.71 -4.44
C LEU A 55 -18.59 -7.44 -5.11
N ASN A 56 -19.91 -7.25 -5.10
CA ASN A 56 -20.52 -6.00 -5.54
C ASN A 56 -20.04 -4.83 -4.66
N SER A 57 -19.91 -5.05 -3.34
CA SER A 57 -19.39 -4.03 -2.44
C SER A 57 -17.94 -3.62 -2.73
N ASP A 58 -17.13 -4.49 -3.33
CA ASP A 58 -15.75 -4.15 -3.69
C ASP A 58 -15.72 -3.13 -4.84
N ILE A 59 -16.65 -3.23 -5.79
CA ILE A 59 -16.79 -2.28 -6.90
C ILE A 59 -17.17 -0.90 -6.34
N ASP A 60 -18.15 -0.85 -5.44
CA ASP A 60 -18.60 0.40 -4.82
C ASP A 60 -17.52 1.03 -3.95
N LYS A 61 -16.81 0.22 -3.14
CA LYS A 61 -15.67 0.68 -2.34
C LYS A 61 -14.57 1.27 -3.21
N LYS A 62 -14.22 0.61 -4.32
CA LYS A 62 -13.22 1.14 -5.26
C LYS A 62 -13.66 2.47 -5.87
N PHE A 63 -14.93 2.61 -6.19
CA PHE A 63 -15.46 3.87 -6.69
C PHE A 63 -15.36 5.01 -5.66
N LEU A 64 -15.70 4.72 -4.39
CA LEU A 64 -15.54 5.66 -3.28
C LEU A 64 -14.07 6.04 -3.04
N GLU A 65 -13.16 5.07 -3.11
CA GLU A 65 -11.71 5.31 -3.00
C GLU A 65 -11.22 6.25 -4.10
N MET A 66 -11.63 6.04 -5.35
CA MET A 66 -11.28 6.90 -6.48
C MET A 66 -11.81 8.32 -6.31
N GLN A 67 -13.04 8.47 -5.81
CA GLN A 67 -13.61 9.79 -5.50
C GLN A 67 -12.83 10.48 -4.38
N ALA A 68 -12.44 9.75 -3.33
CA ALA A 68 -11.64 10.30 -2.23
C ALA A 68 -10.25 10.76 -2.70
N GLN A 69 -9.69 10.14 -3.74
CA GLN A 69 -8.45 10.54 -4.40
C GLN A 69 -8.60 11.74 -5.35
N GLY A 70 -9.82 12.24 -5.56
CA GLY A 70 -10.11 13.36 -6.46
C GLY A 70 -10.15 12.99 -7.94
N ILE A 71 -10.26 11.69 -8.27
CA ILE A 71 -10.38 11.23 -9.66
C ILE A 71 -11.79 11.57 -10.16
N ILE A 72 -11.88 12.18 -11.36
CA ILE A 72 -13.16 12.47 -12.01
C ILE A 72 -13.79 11.14 -12.45
N THR A 73 -14.74 10.66 -11.66
CA THR A 73 -15.41 9.36 -11.89
C THR A 73 -16.55 9.42 -12.90
N LYS A 74 -16.87 10.61 -13.44
CA LYS A 74 -18.01 10.83 -14.34
C LYS A 74 -17.93 10.00 -15.63
N ASP A 75 -16.73 9.74 -16.11
CA ASP A 75 -16.49 8.98 -17.35
C ASP A 75 -16.15 7.50 -17.08
N ILE A 76 -16.15 7.08 -15.81
CA ILE A 76 -15.75 5.74 -15.40
C ILE A 76 -17.00 4.93 -15.05
N THR A 77 -17.22 3.85 -15.79
CA THR A 77 -18.36 2.97 -15.57
C THR A 77 -18.04 1.90 -14.52
N SER A 78 -19.05 1.42 -13.80
CA SER A 78 -18.90 0.30 -12.86
C SER A 78 -18.33 -0.96 -13.53
N CYS A 79 -18.61 -1.15 -14.82
CA CYS A 79 -18.07 -2.26 -15.62
C CYS A 79 -16.55 -2.17 -15.79
N GLN A 80 -15.99 -0.97 -15.99
CA GLN A 80 -14.53 -0.77 -16.09
C GLN A 80 -13.85 -1.05 -14.74
N VAL A 81 -14.44 -0.59 -13.64
CA VAL A 81 -13.92 -0.88 -12.29
C VAL A 81 -13.97 -2.38 -12.01
N PHE A 82 -15.08 -3.03 -12.36
CA PHE A 82 -15.22 -4.48 -12.25
C PHE A 82 -14.19 -5.22 -13.11
N GLY A 83 -13.98 -4.80 -14.36
CA GLY A 83 -12.97 -5.37 -15.24
C GLY A 83 -11.58 -5.27 -14.64
N ARG A 84 -11.22 -4.11 -14.06
CA ARG A 84 -9.95 -3.94 -13.38
C ARG A 84 -9.80 -4.85 -12.16
N LEU A 85 -10.84 -4.97 -11.34
CA LEU A 85 -10.84 -5.89 -10.20
C LEU A 85 -10.67 -7.35 -10.62
N LEU A 86 -11.30 -7.76 -11.72
CA LEU A 86 -11.11 -9.09 -12.29
C LEU A 86 -9.68 -9.31 -12.77
N GLU A 87 -9.08 -8.34 -13.47
CA GLU A 87 -7.67 -8.39 -13.90
C GLU A 87 -6.73 -8.54 -12.70
N ASP A 88 -6.92 -7.73 -11.65
CA ASP A 88 -6.07 -7.79 -10.46
C ASP A 88 -6.16 -9.17 -9.76
N LYS A 89 -7.37 -9.76 -9.69
CA LYS A 89 -7.54 -11.12 -9.15
C LYS A 89 -6.97 -12.20 -10.07
N LEU A 90 -7.03 -12.01 -11.39
CA LEU A 90 -6.42 -12.90 -12.37
C LEU A 90 -4.89 -12.94 -12.20
N TYR A 91 -4.25 -11.78 -12.07
CA TYR A 91 -2.81 -11.71 -11.82
C TYR A 91 -2.43 -12.35 -10.48
N ALA A 92 -3.21 -12.12 -9.42
CA ALA A 92 -2.97 -12.76 -8.13
C ALA A 92 -3.10 -14.30 -8.20
N HIS A 93 -4.06 -14.82 -8.98
CA HIS A 93 -4.20 -16.26 -9.20
C HIS A 93 -3.01 -16.85 -9.96
N HIS A 94 -2.59 -16.21 -11.04
CA HIS A 94 -1.41 -16.65 -11.79
C HIS A 94 -0.12 -16.51 -10.99
N ALA A 95 0.02 -15.50 -10.12
CA ALA A 95 1.17 -15.35 -9.23
C ALA A 95 1.39 -16.58 -8.35
N ILE A 96 0.31 -17.18 -7.86
CA ILE A 96 0.37 -18.40 -7.04
C ILE A 96 0.79 -19.60 -7.90
N GLN A 97 0.23 -19.74 -9.11
CA GLN A 97 0.57 -20.83 -10.03
C GLN A 97 2.04 -20.77 -10.48
N ASP A 98 2.53 -19.58 -10.79
CA ASP A 98 3.91 -19.31 -11.21
C ASP A 98 4.89 -19.25 -10.02
N SER A 99 4.43 -19.54 -8.81
CA SER A 99 5.24 -19.57 -7.59
C SER A 99 5.98 -18.26 -7.30
N ILE A 100 5.34 -17.12 -7.60
CA ILE A 100 5.85 -15.80 -7.19
C ILE A 100 5.77 -15.72 -5.66
N LEU A 101 6.94 -15.72 -5.04
CA LEU A 101 7.04 -15.64 -3.58
C LEU A 101 6.72 -14.23 -3.12
N VAL A 102 5.87 -14.07 -2.10
CA VAL A 102 5.69 -12.84 -1.31
C VAL A 102 5.85 -13.25 0.15
N SER A 103 6.82 -12.68 0.84
CA SER A 103 7.10 -13.09 2.23
C SER A 103 6.07 -12.48 3.19
N ASP A 104 5.59 -13.27 4.15
CA ASP A 104 4.63 -12.78 5.13
C ASP A 104 5.20 -11.64 5.99
N ALA A 105 6.52 -11.63 6.23
CA ALA A 105 7.20 -10.54 6.95
C ALA A 105 7.09 -9.20 6.20
N GLU A 106 7.25 -9.22 4.87
CA GLU A 106 7.11 -8.03 4.04
C GLU A 106 5.68 -7.50 4.04
N VAL A 107 4.68 -8.39 3.91
CA VAL A 107 3.26 -8.01 3.97
C VAL A 107 2.94 -7.40 5.35
N ARG A 108 3.40 -8.02 6.45
CA ARG A 108 3.19 -7.48 7.81
C ARG A 108 3.84 -6.12 8.01
N ASN A 109 5.02 -5.89 7.45
CA ASN A 109 5.67 -4.57 7.47
C ASN A 109 4.86 -3.52 6.71
N ASN A 110 4.27 -3.89 5.56
CA ASN A 110 3.40 -3.00 4.79
C ASN A 110 2.11 -2.68 5.57
N VAL A 111 1.49 -3.67 6.20
CA VAL A 111 0.32 -3.48 7.07
C VAL A 111 0.65 -2.54 8.23
N GLU A 112 1.80 -2.71 8.89
CA GLU A 112 2.22 -1.83 9.99
C GLU A 112 2.38 -0.38 9.52
N TYR A 113 3.04 -0.17 8.37
CA TYR A 113 3.16 1.15 7.78
C TYR A 113 1.79 1.77 7.49
N GLN A 114 0.87 1.00 6.90
CA GLN A 114 -0.47 1.47 6.57
C GLN A 114 -1.29 1.82 7.82
N VAL A 115 -1.22 0.99 8.87
CA VAL A 115 -1.86 1.27 10.16
C VAL A 115 -1.31 2.57 10.76
N GLN A 116 0.01 2.79 10.72
CA GLN A 116 0.61 4.03 11.20
C GLN A 116 0.12 5.27 10.43
N GLN A 117 -0.07 5.15 9.10
CA GLN A 117 -0.64 6.23 8.30
C GLN A 117 -2.09 6.53 8.70
N PHE A 118 -2.91 5.48 8.88
CA PHE A 118 -4.29 5.66 9.30
C PHE A 118 -4.39 6.25 10.72
N LEU A 119 -3.53 5.83 11.63
CA LEU A 119 -3.45 6.41 12.98
C LEU A 119 -3.11 7.91 12.92
N GLN A 120 -2.21 8.34 12.04
CA GLN A 120 -1.91 9.77 11.87
C GLN A 120 -3.14 10.57 11.41
N GLN A 121 -3.99 9.99 10.56
CA GLN A 121 -5.23 10.62 10.09
C GLN A 121 -6.31 10.73 11.18
N VAL A 122 -6.33 9.81 12.15
CA VAL A 122 -7.30 9.80 13.27
C VAL A 122 -6.70 10.32 14.59
N ASN A 123 -5.62 11.09 14.53
CA ASN A 123 -4.93 11.68 15.69
C ASN A 123 -4.42 10.65 16.72
N GLY A 124 -4.09 9.43 16.27
CA GLY A 124 -3.52 8.37 17.10
C GLY A 124 -4.55 7.52 17.87
N ASP A 125 -5.86 7.73 17.67
CA ASP A 125 -6.90 6.97 18.36
C ASP A 125 -7.26 5.67 17.60
N MET A 126 -6.75 4.54 18.09
CA MET A 126 -7.05 3.21 17.54
C MET A 126 -8.55 2.86 17.60
N ASN A 127 -9.27 3.28 18.65
CA ASN A 127 -10.70 2.95 18.77
C ASN A 127 -11.52 3.66 17.69
N ARG A 128 -11.13 4.88 17.33
CA ARG A 128 -11.74 5.62 16.23
C ARG A 128 -11.47 4.94 14.89
N LEU A 129 -10.25 4.44 14.68
CA LEU A 129 -9.91 3.68 13.48
C LEU A 129 -10.78 2.42 13.34
N LEU A 130 -10.91 1.64 14.42
CA LEU A 130 -11.75 0.43 14.45
C LEU A 130 -13.22 0.73 14.13
N LYS A 131 -13.75 1.85 14.62
CA LYS A 131 -15.13 2.28 14.31
C LYS A 131 -15.32 2.66 12.83
N ILE A 132 -14.32 3.29 12.21
CA ILE A 132 -14.38 3.66 10.78
C ILE A 132 -14.41 2.41 9.89
N TYR A 133 -13.57 1.42 10.20
CA TYR A 133 -13.49 0.17 9.45
C TYR A 133 -14.51 -0.89 9.92
N ASN A 134 -15.36 -0.54 10.90
CA ASN A 134 -16.34 -1.43 11.52
C ASN A 134 -15.74 -2.78 11.97
N LYS A 135 -14.64 -2.71 12.72
CA LYS A 135 -13.91 -3.88 13.26
C LYS A 135 -13.98 -3.93 14.77
N GLU A 136 -14.09 -5.15 15.30
CA GLU A 136 -14.18 -5.42 16.73
C GLU A 136 -12.81 -5.35 17.42
N SER A 137 -11.72 -5.70 16.71
CA SER A 137 -10.37 -5.74 17.25
C SER A 137 -9.31 -5.28 16.25
N GLU A 138 -8.18 -4.81 16.77
CA GLU A 138 -6.99 -4.47 15.97
C GLU A 138 -6.46 -5.68 15.20
N GLU A 139 -6.48 -6.87 15.82
CA GLU A 139 -6.04 -8.11 15.19
C GLU A 139 -6.89 -8.44 13.96
N SER A 140 -8.21 -8.32 14.06
CA SER A 140 -9.12 -8.54 12.93
C SER A 140 -8.87 -7.56 11.78
N LEU A 141 -8.63 -6.29 12.10
CA LEU A 141 -8.29 -5.27 11.10
C LEU A 141 -6.97 -5.62 10.39
N ARG A 142 -5.93 -5.95 11.16
CA ARG A 142 -4.61 -6.29 10.62
C ARG A 142 -4.62 -7.54 9.76
N GLU A 143 -5.41 -8.55 10.13
CA GLU A 143 -5.54 -9.79 9.36
C GLU A 143 -6.24 -9.57 8.02
N GLU A 144 -7.30 -8.75 7.97
CA GLU A 144 -7.94 -8.39 6.71
C GLU A 144 -7.02 -7.57 5.81
N MET A 145 -6.30 -6.60 6.39
CA MET A 145 -5.30 -5.82 5.67
C MET A 145 -4.19 -6.72 5.15
N PHE A 146 -3.74 -7.70 5.93
CA PHE A 146 -2.74 -8.68 5.52
C PHE A 146 -3.21 -9.46 4.30
N LYS A 147 -4.42 -10.01 4.32
CA LYS A 147 -4.98 -10.75 3.17
C LYS A 147 -5.07 -9.87 1.93
N THR A 148 -5.61 -8.65 2.09
CA THR A 148 -5.78 -7.70 0.97
C THR A 148 -4.45 -7.27 0.38
N ASN A 149 -3.47 -6.94 1.23
CA ASN A 149 -2.15 -6.50 0.79
C ASN A 149 -1.37 -7.65 0.15
N LYS A 150 -1.52 -8.88 0.64
CA LYS A 150 -0.92 -10.06 0.02
C LYS A 150 -1.44 -10.27 -1.40
N ASP A 151 -2.75 -10.21 -1.61
CA ASP A 151 -3.36 -10.31 -2.95
C ASP A 151 -2.84 -9.20 -3.88
N MET A 152 -2.79 -7.96 -3.39
CA MET A 152 -2.29 -6.81 -4.16
C MET A 152 -0.82 -6.99 -4.55
N MET A 153 0.03 -7.42 -3.61
CA MET A 153 1.46 -7.61 -3.86
C MET A 153 1.72 -8.76 -4.84
N LEU A 154 0.94 -9.84 -4.76
CA LEU A 154 0.98 -10.94 -5.73
C LEU A 154 0.64 -10.45 -7.14
N SER A 155 -0.46 -9.69 -7.27
CA SER A 155 -0.87 -9.10 -8.55
C SER A 155 0.22 -8.19 -9.13
N GLN A 156 0.77 -7.28 -8.32
CA GLN A 156 1.82 -6.35 -8.74
C GLN A 156 3.10 -7.06 -9.20
N ARG A 157 3.53 -8.11 -8.49
CA ARG A 157 4.73 -8.87 -8.89
C ARG A 157 4.51 -9.66 -10.17
N MET A 158 3.32 -10.22 -10.37
CA MET A 158 2.99 -10.87 -11.64
C MET A 158 2.98 -9.85 -12.79
N GLN A 159 2.36 -8.68 -12.58
CA GLN A 159 2.37 -7.62 -13.58
C GLN A 159 3.82 -7.17 -13.91
N ALA A 160 4.68 -7.01 -12.91
CA ALA A 160 6.08 -6.66 -13.11
C ALA A 160 6.84 -7.74 -13.91
N LYS A 161 6.62 -9.02 -13.60
CA LYS A 161 7.20 -10.15 -14.35
C LYS A 161 6.77 -10.13 -15.82
N VAL A 162 5.50 -9.86 -16.10
CA VAL A 162 5.00 -9.75 -17.49
C VAL A 162 5.67 -8.59 -18.23
N ILE A 163 5.94 -7.48 -17.55
CA ILE A 163 6.61 -6.31 -18.15
C ILE A 163 8.11 -6.55 -18.36
N GLU A 164 8.76 -7.35 -17.51
CA GLU A 164 10.20 -7.65 -17.59
C GLU A 164 10.59 -8.34 -18.92
N GLU A 165 9.69 -9.15 -19.47
CA GLU A 165 9.91 -9.82 -20.76
C GLU A 165 9.83 -8.87 -21.98
N VAL A 166 9.39 -7.63 -21.79
CA VAL A 166 9.25 -6.65 -22.88
C VAL A 166 10.58 -5.95 -23.14
N GLU A 167 11.23 -6.32 -24.25
CA GLU A 167 12.41 -5.63 -24.74
C GLU A 167 12.04 -4.49 -25.70
N ILE A 168 12.66 -3.31 -25.52
CA ILE A 168 12.45 -2.14 -26.37
C ILE A 168 13.69 -1.89 -27.23
N THR A 169 13.51 -1.84 -28.55
CA THR A 169 14.60 -1.62 -29.49
C THR A 169 14.93 -0.13 -29.67
N PRO A 170 16.19 0.23 -30.00
CA PRO A 170 16.55 1.62 -30.28
C PRO A 170 15.75 2.26 -31.43
N GLU A 171 15.29 1.45 -32.38
CA GLU A 171 14.49 1.94 -33.51
C GLU A 171 13.07 2.30 -33.08
N GLU A 172 12.45 1.53 -32.19
CA GLU A 172 11.16 1.89 -31.58
C GLU A 172 11.25 3.19 -30.78
N VAL A 173 12.35 3.38 -30.03
CA VAL A 173 12.60 4.64 -29.30
C VAL A 173 12.71 5.81 -30.27
N ARG A 174 13.42 5.66 -31.39
CA ARG A 174 13.51 6.71 -32.43
C ARG A 174 12.16 7.01 -33.05
N GLN A 175 11.38 5.99 -33.38
CA GLN A 175 10.04 6.16 -33.94
C GLN A 175 9.11 6.85 -32.95
N PHE A 176 9.13 6.47 -31.67
CA PHE A 176 8.40 7.13 -30.60
C PHE A 176 8.79 8.61 -30.47
N PHE A 177 10.08 8.91 -30.36
CA PHE A 177 10.56 10.29 -30.24
C PHE A 177 10.21 11.15 -31.47
N ASN A 178 10.28 10.57 -32.67
CA ASN A 178 9.94 11.29 -33.90
C ASN A 178 8.44 11.53 -34.09
N LYS A 179 7.58 10.71 -33.47
CA LYS A 179 6.12 10.92 -33.42
C LYS A 179 5.73 12.13 -32.56
N ILE A 180 6.54 12.52 -31.59
CA ILE A 180 6.28 13.70 -30.75
C ILE A 180 6.47 14.97 -31.60
N PRO A 181 5.45 15.86 -31.69
CA PRO A 181 5.56 17.16 -32.35
C PRO A 181 6.78 17.94 -31.86
N LYS A 182 7.47 18.65 -32.75
CA LYS A 182 8.77 19.29 -32.43
C LYS A 182 8.68 20.30 -31.28
N ASP A 183 7.55 20.96 -31.16
CA ASP A 183 7.17 21.94 -30.16
C ASP A 183 6.86 21.33 -28.79
N GLU A 184 6.49 20.04 -28.74
CA GLU A 184 6.22 19.30 -27.51
C GLU A 184 7.43 18.47 -27.03
N ARG A 185 8.52 18.46 -27.81
CA ARG A 185 9.72 17.70 -27.43
C ARG A 185 10.37 18.33 -26.19
N PRO A 186 10.79 17.51 -25.21
CA PRO A 186 11.52 18.01 -24.06
C PRO A 186 12.76 18.79 -24.51
N SER A 187 12.89 20.04 -24.08
CA SER A 187 14.12 20.80 -24.27
C SER A 187 15.12 20.38 -23.21
N PHE A 188 16.24 19.81 -23.62
CA PHE A 188 17.39 19.68 -22.72
C PHE A 188 17.99 21.08 -22.51
N GLY A 189 18.27 21.43 -21.26
CA GLY A 189 18.96 22.67 -20.94
C GLY A 189 20.35 22.70 -21.60
N THR A 190 20.95 23.89 -21.70
CA THR A 190 22.31 24.03 -22.21
C THR A 190 23.28 23.23 -21.35
N GLU A 191 23.95 22.24 -21.92
CA GLU A 191 25.05 21.54 -21.27
C GLU A 191 26.26 22.49 -21.16
N LEU A 192 26.64 22.85 -19.93
CA LEU A 192 27.81 23.70 -19.66
C LEU A 192 28.96 22.84 -19.13
N LYS A 193 30.11 22.89 -19.79
CA LYS A 193 31.36 22.35 -19.25
C LYS A 193 32.05 23.44 -18.43
N VAL A 194 32.11 23.26 -17.11
CA VAL A 194 32.75 24.21 -16.18
C VAL A 194 34.08 23.63 -15.70
N ALA A 195 35.15 24.42 -15.79
CA ALA A 195 36.43 24.12 -15.16
C ALA A 195 36.62 25.05 -13.95
N GLN A 196 36.95 24.49 -12.78
CA GLN A 196 37.19 25.26 -11.56
C GLN A 196 38.68 25.28 -11.24
N ILE A 197 39.22 26.48 -11.01
CA ILE A 197 40.55 26.66 -10.43
C ILE A 197 40.33 27.09 -8.98
N VAL A 198 40.77 26.27 -8.03
CA VAL A 198 40.72 26.58 -6.59
C VAL A 198 42.10 27.08 -6.18
N VAL A 199 42.18 28.32 -5.71
CA VAL A 199 43.40 28.87 -5.12
C VAL A 199 43.19 28.95 -3.62
N GLU A 200 43.83 28.04 -2.88
CA GLU A 200 43.78 28.06 -1.42
C GLU A 200 44.63 29.22 -0.88
N PRO A 201 44.05 30.11 -0.04
CA PRO A 201 44.80 31.21 0.53
C PRO A 201 45.88 30.69 1.48
N LYS A 202 47.12 31.18 1.33
CA LYS A 202 48.20 30.91 2.29
C LYS A 202 48.00 31.80 3.51
N VAL A 203 47.91 31.20 4.69
CA VAL A 203 47.84 31.92 5.97
C VAL A 203 49.14 32.71 6.19
N SER A 204 49.06 33.98 6.58
CA SER A 204 50.23 34.79 6.91
C SER A 204 50.92 34.29 8.18
N GLU A 205 52.25 34.46 8.26
CA GLU A 205 52.99 34.09 9.47
C GLU A 205 52.56 34.94 10.68
N GLU A 206 52.14 36.19 10.46
CA GLU A 206 51.58 37.06 11.50
C GLU A 206 50.31 36.45 12.12
N GLU A 207 49.40 35.93 11.28
CA GLU A 207 48.15 35.33 11.74
C GLU A 207 48.41 34.01 12.48
N LYS A 208 49.35 33.19 11.99
CA LYS A 208 49.80 31.99 12.72
C LYS A 208 50.32 32.36 14.11
N GLN A 209 51.19 33.35 14.19
CA GLN A 209 51.77 33.78 15.46
C GLN A 209 50.71 34.35 16.41
N ARG A 210 49.73 35.10 15.89
CA ARG A 210 48.59 35.62 16.64
C ARG A 210 47.80 34.48 17.29
N ILE A 211 47.45 33.44 16.52
CA ILE A 211 46.72 32.28 17.04
C ILE A 211 47.57 31.47 18.04
N ILE A 212 48.87 31.25 17.76
CA ILE A 212 49.77 30.57 18.70
C ILE A 212 49.83 31.31 20.04
N ASN A 213 49.93 32.63 20.01
CA ASN A 213 49.96 33.45 21.22
C ASN A 213 48.62 33.37 21.97
N GLN A 214 47.49 33.40 21.25
CA GLN A 214 46.17 33.24 21.83
C GLN A 214 45.99 31.85 22.50
N LEU A 215 46.47 30.78 21.87
CA LEU A 215 46.43 29.41 22.43
C LEU A 215 47.35 29.28 23.66
N LYS A 216 48.53 29.89 23.63
CA LYS A 216 49.43 29.93 24.80
C LYS A 216 48.81 30.68 25.97
N GLN A 217 48.09 31.77 25.70
CA GLN A 217 47.36 32.50 26.74
C GLN A 217 46.25 31.63 27.35
N PHE A 218 45.48 30.90 26.53
CA PHE A 218 44.46 29.98 27.04
C PHE A 218 45.07 28.85 27.88
N LYS A 219 46.24 28.35 27.49
CA LYS A 219 46.97 27.35 28.27
C LYS A 219 47.38 27.89 29.65
N ALA A 220 48.02 29.06 29.69
CA ALA A 220 48.41 29.72 30.95
C ALA A 220 47.20 30.00 31.85
N ASP A 221 46.09 30.47 31.27
CA ASP A 221 44.85 30.71 32.02
C ASP A 221 44.29 29.43 32.69
N VAL A 222 44.42 28.28 32.03
CA VAL A 222 43.91 27.00 32.54
C VAL A 222 44.86 26.39 33.58
N GLU A 223 46.18 26.47 33.35
CA GLU A 223 47.18 25.86 34.24
C GLU A 223 47.49 26.71 35.48
N GLU A 224 47.57 28.03 35.33
CA GLU A 224 48.07 28.95 36.37
C GLU A 224 46.95 29.77 37.02
N ASN A 225 46.00 30.27 36.22
CA ASN A 225 44.93 31.15 36.70
C ASN A 225 43.66 30.41 37.13
N GLY A 226 43.65 29.06 37.06
CA GLY A 226 42.53 28.22 37.48
C GLY A 226 41.27 28.34 36.61
N ALA A 227 41.36 28.86 35.40
CA ALA A 227 40.22 28.95 34.49
C ALA A 227 39.79 27.54 34.01
N SER A 228 38.48 27.28 33.97
CA SER A 228 37.96 26.01 33.47
C SER A 228 38.19 25.88 31.96
N PHE A 229 38.86 24.79 31.55
CA PHE A 229 39.06 24.42 30.14
C PHE A 229 37.73 24.40 29.36
N ARG A 230 36.69 23.84 29.97
CA ARG A 230 35.34 23.76 29.37
C ARG A 230 34.80 25.14 29.01
N SER A 231 35.00 26.14 29.86
CA SER A 231 34.53 27.51 29.61
C SER A 231 35.25 28.17 28.44
N LYS A 232 36.57 27.97 28.31
CA LYS A 232 37.34 28.48 27.17
C LYS A 232 36.91 27.84 25.85
N VAL A 233 36.66 26.53 25.84
CA VAL A 233 36.23 25.82 24.63
C VAL A 233 34.82 26.22 24.21
N ILE A 234 33.89 26.42 25.15
CA ILE A 234 32.53 26.90 24.82
C ILE A 234 32.57 28.30 24.20
N LEU A 235 33.42 29.19 24.71
CA LEU A 235 33.50 30.59 24.26
C LEU A 235 34.31 30.78 22.96
N TYR A 236 35.37 30.01 22.77
CA TYR A 236 36.35 30.23 21.69
C TYR A 236 36.52 29.03 20.73
N GLY A 237 35.81 27.93 20.95
CA GLY A 237 35.84 26.77 20.06
C GLY A 237 35.30 27.12 18.67
N GLN A 238 35.95 26.56 17.64
CA GLN A 238 35.61 26.80 16.23
C GLN A 238 35.30 25.53 15.44
N ASP A 239 35.34 24.35 16.08
CA ASP A 239 34.97 23.09 15.44
C ASP A 239 33.44 23.00 15.21
N PRO A 240 32.98 23.07 13.94
CA PRO A 240 31.55 23.08 13.64
C PRO A 240 30.87 21.75 13.95
N GLY A 241 31.59 20.63 13.89
CA GLY A 241 31.02 19.28 14.04
C GLY A 241 30.56 18.98 15.47
N ILE A 242 31.13 19.66 16.46
CA ILE A 242 30.85 19.44 17.89
C ILE A 242 30.26 20.68 18.57
N LYS A 243 29.99 21.74 17.82
CA LYS A 243 29.39 22.97 18.35
C LYS A 243 28.04 22.70 19.02
N GLN A 244 27.22 21.83 18.43
CA GLN A 244 25.91 21.43 18.96
C GLN A 244 26.02 20.56 20.21
N SER A 245 27.09 19.77 20.36
CA SER A 245 27.35 18.93 21.54
C SER A 245 28.11 19.66 22.65
N GLY A 246 28.31 20.98 22.52
CA GLY A 246 29.04 21.78 23.49
C GLY A 246 30.53 21.45 23.55
N TYR A 247 31.11 21.09 22.40
CA TYR A 247 32.52 20.69 22.23
C TYR A 247 32.94 19.49 23.10
N LYS A 248 31.99 18.62 23.44
CA LYS A 248 32.22 17.42 24.21
C LYS A 248 32.40 16.22 23.28
N TYR A 249 33.60 15.65 23.28
CA TYR A 249 33.85 14.34 22.67
C TYR A 249 33.47 13.23 23.65
N THR A 250 32.48 12.40 23.28
CA THR A 250 32.14 11.17 24.00
C THR A 250 32.72 9.98 23.24
N LEU A 251 33.81 9.43 23.74
CA LEU A 251 34.41 8.22 23.19
C LEU A 251 33.66 7.00 23.72
N ASN A 252 33.01 6.23 22.84
CA ASN A 252 32.40 4.96 23.18
C ASN A 252 33.24 3.82 22.59
N ARG A 253 33.80 2.97 23.45
CA ARG A 253 34.72 1.89 23.06
C ARG A 253 34.11 0.87 22.09
N LYS A 254 32.77 0.82 21.97
CA LYS A 254 32.06 -0.09 21.06
C LYS A 254 31.83 0.45 19.64
N ASN A 255 32.00 1.75 19.41
CA ASN A 255 31.64 2.42 18.14
C ASN A 255 32.85 3.05 17.44
N LEU A 256 34.07 2.58 17.73
CA LEU A 256 35.27 2.98 16.98
C LEU A 256 35.34 2.14 15.69
N GLU A 257 34.62 2.58 14.66
CA GLU A 257 34.86 2.15 13.29
C GLU A 257 36.13 2.87 12.79
N TRP A 258 37.11 2.08 12.36
CA TRP A 258 38.36 2.52 11.73
C TRP A 258 38.24 2.42 10.21
#